data_AF-A0A357D9R5-F1
#
_entry.id   AF-A0A357D9R5-F1
#
_cell.length_a   1.000
_cell.length_b   1.000
_cell.length_c   1.000
_cell.angle_alpha   90.00
_cell.angle_beta   90.00
_cell.angle_gamma   90.00
#
_symmetry.space_group_name_H-M   'P 1'
#
loop_
_entity.id
_entity.type
_entity.pdbx_description
1 polymer ?
#
loop_
_entity_poly.entity_id
_entity_poly.type
_entity_poly.pdbx_seq_one_letter_code
_entity_poly.pdbx_strand_id
1 'polypeptide(L)'
;STQFDLVLEGNYLKNSKDILLKEGTYNAFIAIPNKSNPAYESHDELMEVRSGEIKEFEIVADTNLIIKGVIDANPPTPDNFQIILIGDQLELSWELIEGIADLAGYNIYRTNREGRFVFYTQVAKEVSSYRDSKPKADNYFNNRLGYAVSSFDLGGNNSIWTEPGYLYL
;
A
#
# COMPACT_ATOMS: atom_id res chain seq x y z
N SER A 1 -29.45 -31.28 -3.90
CA SER A 1 -28.30 -30.75 -4.65
C SER A 1 -27.24 -31.82 -4.71
N THR A 2 -26.52 -31.91 -5.82
CA THR A 2 -25.38 -32.82 -5.98
C THR A 2 -24.18 -31.96 -6.34
N GLN A 3 -23.06 -32.16 -5.67
CA GLN A 3 -21.82 -31.42 -5.89
C GLN A 3 -20.72 -32.42 -6.22
N PHE A 4 -19.84 -32.01 -7.13
CA PHE A 4 -18.69 -32.80 -7.54
C PHE A 4 -17.47 -31.90 -7.67
N ASP A 5 -16.31 -32.38 -7.27
CA ASP A 5 -15.07 -31.64 -7.42
C ASP A 5 -14.58 -31.70 -8.86
N LEU A 6 -14.06 -30.57 -9.36
CA LEU A 6 -13.43 -30.45 -10.66
C LEU A 6 -11.93 -30.17 -10.48
N VAL A 7 -11.12 -30.76 -11.35
CA VAL A 7 -9.68 -30.60 -11.44
C VAL A 7 -9.35 -29.91 -12.75
N LEU A 8 -8.40 -28.97 -12.70
CA LEU A 8 -7.89 -28.31 -13.90
C LEU A 8 -6.91 -29.23 -14.64
N GLU A 9 -7.26 -29.57 -15.87
CA GLU A 9 -6.42 -30.31 -16.82
C GLU A 9 -6.17 -29.44 -18.07
N GLY A 10 -5.00 -28.78 -18.11
CA GLY A 10 -4.73 -27.78 -19.14
C GLY A 10 -5.68 -26.60 -19.02
N ASN A 11 -6.53 -26.40 -20.03
CA ASN A 11 -7.54 -25.34 -20.06
C ASN A 11 -8.97 -25.83 -19.74
N TYR A 12 -9.13 -27.09 -19.30
CA TYR A 12 -10.43 -27.70 -19.04
C TYR A 12 -10.60 -28.03 -17.55
N LEU A 13 -11.77 -27.78 -16.98
CA LEU A 13 -12.17 -28.28 -15.67
C LEU A 13 -12.88 -29.62 -15.85
N LYS A 14 -12.34 -30.69 -15.24
CA LYS A 14 -12.89 -32.04 -15.36
C LYS A 14 -13.05 -32.71 -14.02
N ASN A 15 -14.06 -33.53 -13.87
CA ASN A 15 -14.14 -34.39 -12.71
C ASN A 15 -13.09 -35.51 -12.80
N SER A 16 -12.57 -35.96 -11.66
CA SER A 16 -11.71 -37.14 -11.56
C SER A 16 -12.34 -38.45 -12.08
N LYS A 17 -13.67 -38.49 -12.23
CA LYS A 17 -14.47 -39.61 -12.75
C LYS A 17 -15.68 -39.09 -13.53
N ASP A 18 -16.19 -39.88 -14.46
CA ASP A 18 -17.39 -39.55 -15.22
C ASP A 18 -18.60 -39.32 -14.29
N ILE A 19 -19.31 -38.22 -14.53
CA ILE A 19 -20.54 -37.89 -13.81
C ILE A 19 -21.71 -38.49 -14.58
N LEU A 20 -22.34 -39.51 -14.00
CA LEU A 20 -23.52 -40.16 -14.58
C LEU A 20 -24.80 -39.45 -14.09
N LEU A 21 -25.25 -38.47 -14.86
CA LEU A 21 -26.57 -37.85 -14.64
C LEU A 21 -27.66 -38.67 -15.36
N LYS A 22 -28.84 -38.72 -14.74
CA LYS A 22 -30.02 -39.25 -15.43
C LYS A 22 -30.46 -38.24 -16.50
N GLU A 23 -31.24 -38.70 -17.45
CA GLU A 23 -31.88 -37.81 -18.41
C GLU A 23 -32.80 -36.82 -17.68
N GLY A 24 -32.73 -35.54 -18.05
CA GLY A 24 -33.51 -34.48 -17.42
C GLY A 24 -32.94 -33.08 -17.62
N THR A 25 -33.63 -32.10 -17.06
CA THR A 25 -33.21 -30.70 -17.02
C THR A 25 -32.68 -30.36 -15.63
N TYR A 26 -31.48 -29.77 -15.59
CA TYR A 26 -30.78 -29.40 -14.38
C TYR A 26 -30.45 -27.91 -14.39
N ASN A 27 -30.34 -27.32 -13.20
CA ASN A 27 -29.72 -26.02 -13.02
C ASN A 27 -28.38 -26.23 -12.32
N ALA A 28 -27.31 -25.64 -12.83
CA ALA A 28 -25.96 -25.83 -12.33
C ALA A 28 -25.15 -24.53 -12.35
N PHE A 29 -24.24 -24.38 -11.40
CA PHE A 29 -23.25 -23.31 -11.34
C PHE A 29 -21.90 -23.89 -10.93
N ILE A 30 -20.82 -23.15 -11.18
CA ILE A 30 -19.46 -23.53 -10.79
C ILE A 30 -18.96 -22.60 -9.71
N ALA A 31 -18.50 -23.18 -8.61
CA ALA A 31 -17.88 -22.46 -7.50
C ALA A 31 -16.36 -22.69 -7.49
N ILE A 32 -15.57 -21.61 -7.53
CA ILE A 32 -14.12 -21.66 -7.39
C ILE A 32 -13.76 -21.14 -5.99
N PRO A 33 -13.26 -22.01 -5.08
CA PRO A 33 -12.90 -21.59 -3.73
C PRO A 33 -11.69 -20.64 -3.74
N ASN A 34 -11.85 -19.48 -3.12
CA ASN A 34 -10.76 -18.52 -2.90
C ASN A 34 -10.21 -18.64 -1.48
N LYS A 35 -8.89 -18.50 -1.32
CA LYS A 35 -8.19 -18.48 -0.02
C LYS A 35 -8.64 -17.32 0.89
N SER A 36 -9.17 -16.23 0.32
CA SER A 36 -9.54 -15.02 1.07
C SER A 36 -11.04 -14.87 1.39
N ASN A 37 -11.81 -15.98 1.35
CA ASN A 37 -13.17 -16.10 1.92
C ASN A 37 -14.40 -15.67 1.08
N PRO A 38 -14.31 -15.37 -0.23
CA PRO A 38 -15.46 -15.55 -1.12
C PRO A 38 -15.21 -16.65 -2.15
N ALA A 39 -16.06 -17.69 -2.17
CA ALA A 39 -16.13 -18.57 -3.34
C ALA A 39 -16.67 -17.75 -4.52
N TYR A 40 -15.96 -17.77 -5.64
CA TYR A 40 -16.49 -17.19 -6.87
C TYR A 40 -17.51 -18.17 -7.45
N GLU A 41 -18.75 -17.73 -7.64
CA GLU A 41 -19.81 -18.53 -8.26
C GLU A 41 -20.14 -17.97 -9.64
N SER A 42 -20.23 -18.86 -10.64
CA SER A 42 -20.76 -18.50 -11.95
C SER A 42 -22.25 -18.16 -11.88
N HIS A 43 -22.82 -17.67 -12.98
CA HIS A 43 -24.27 -17.66 -13.14
C HIS A 43 -24.82 -19.09 -13.22
N ASP A 44 -26.10 -19.22 -12.88
CA ASP A 44 -26.87 -20.44 -13.02
C ASP A 44 -27.11 -20.74 -14.51
N GLU A 45 -26.73 -21.95 -14.94
CA GLU A 45 -26.95 -22.44 -16.30
C GLU A 45 -27.95 -23.60 -16.33
N LEU A 46 -28.89 -23.53 -17.27
CA LEU A 46 -29.83 -24.60 -17.55
C LEU A 46 -29.18 -25.67 -18.45
N MET A 47 -29.13 -26.90 -17.92
CA MET A 47 -28.50 -28.04 -18.54
C MET A 47 -29.57 -29.10 -18.90
N GLU A 48 -29.83 -29.29 -20.19
CA GLU A 48 -30.56 -30.47 -20.67
C GLU A 48 -29.60 -31.63 -20.92
N VAL A 49 -29.81 -32.76 -20.24
CA VAL A 49 -29.02 -33.99 -20.37
C VAL A 49 -29.88 -35.08 -21.00
N ARG A 50 -29.38 -35.73 -22.06
CA ARG A 50 -30.02 -36.89 -22.69
C ARG A 50 -29.15 -38.13 -22.52
N SER A 51 -29.78 -39.30 -22.43
CA SER A 51 -29.05 -40.55 -22.26
C SER A 51 -28.07 -40.81 -23.43
N GLY A 52 -26.80 -41.07 -23.11
CA GLY A 52 -25.75 -41.37 -24.09
C GLY A 52 -25.09 -40.16 -24.75
N GLU A 53 -25.46 -38.94 -24.35
CA GLU A 53 -24.85 -37.69 -24.83
C GLU A 53 -23.65 -37.30 -23.95
N ILE A 54 -22.53 -36.98 -24.57
CA ILE A 54 -21.45 -36.21 -23.93
C ILE A 54 -21.73 -34.75 -24.21
N LYS A 55 -21.85 -33.95 -23.15
CA LYS A 55 -22.13 -32.52 -23.26
C LYS A 55 -20.99 -31.72 -22.67
N GLU A 56 -20.36 -30.92 -23.52
CA GLU A 56 -19.30 -29.99 -23.17
C GLU A 56 -19.91 -28.59 -23.06
N PHE A 57 -19.52 -27.84 -22.02
CA PHE A 57 -19.97 -26.47 -21.79
C PHE A 57 -18.77 -25.55 -21.88
N GLU A 58 -18.84 -24.57 -22.78
CA GLU A 58 -17.85 -23.52 -22.86
C GLU A 58 -18.21 -22.44 -21.84
N ILE A 59 -17.40 -22.33 -20.79
CA ILE A 59 -17.50 -21.22 -19.86
C ILE A 59 -16.76 -20.05 -20.50
N VAL A 60 -17.51 -19.17 -21.17
CA VAL A 60 -16.97 -17.88 -21.59
C VAL A 60 -16.92 -17.01 -20.35
N ALA A 61 -15.72 -16.59 -19.93
CA ALA A 61 -15.60 -15.52 -18.95
C ALA A 61 -16.28 -14.28 -19.55
N ASP A 62 -17.50 -13.97 -19.12
CA ASP A 62 -18.24 -12.75 -19.49
C ASP A 62 -17.46 -11.48 -19.10
N THR A 63 -16.51 -11.63 -18.18
CA THR A 63 -15.61 -10.59 -17.73
C THR A 63 -14.23 -11.17 -17.45
N ASN A 64 -13.20 -10.58 -18.06
CA ASN A 64 -11.84 -10.76 -17.55
C ASN A 64 -11.81 -10.27 -16.10
N LEU A 65 -11.39 -11.11 -15.15
CA LEU A 65 -11.11 -10.65 -13.78
C LEU A 65 -9.88 -9.74 -13.81
N ILE A 66 -10.09 -8.43 -13.88
CA ILE A 66 -9.01 -7.43 -13.81
C ILE A 66 -8.79 -7.08 -12.33
N ILE A 67 -7.81 -7.71 -11.70
CA ILE A 67 -7.33 -7.32 -10.37
C ILE A 67 -6.40 -6.12 -10.54
N LYS A 68 -6.87 -4.91 -10.17
CA LYS A 68 -6.03 -3.71 -10.05
C LYS A 68 -5.67 -3.49 -8.59
N GLY A 69 -4.41 -3.74 -8.23
CA GLY A 69 -3.83 -3.24 -6.99
C GLY A 69 -3.19 -1.89 -7.25
N VAL A 70 -3.62 -0.84 -6.55
CA VAL A 70 -2.88 0.43 -6.50
C VAL A 70 -1.93 0.31 -5.32
N ILE A 71 -0.63 0.26 -5.60
CA ILE A 71 0.41 0.34 -4.57
C ILE A 71 0.66 1.81 -4.33
N ASP A 72 0.30 2.27 -3.16
CA ASP A 72 0.67 3.60 -2.67
C ASP A 72 2.10 3.51 -2.11
N ALA A 73 3.03 4.19 -2.76
CA ALA A 73 4.44 4.08 -2.46
C ALA A 73 4.87 5.26 -1.58
N ASN A 74 5.75 5.00 -0.61
CA ASN A 74 6.29 6.06 0.24
C ASN A 74 6.91 7.18 -0.61
N PRO A 75 6.73 8.45 -0.20
CA PRO A 75 7.31 9.58 -0.93
C PRO A 75 8.85 9.59 -0.80
N PRO A 76 9.57 10.30 -1.68
CA PRO A 76 11.03 10.41 -1.62
C PRO A 76 11.52 11.12 -0.36
N THR A 77 12.76 10.83 0.06
CA THR A 77 13.38 11.59 1.16
C THR A 77 13.85 12.95 0.62
N PRO A 78 13.65 14.06 1.36
CA PRO A 78 14.16 15.36 0.93
C PRO A 78 15.69 15.35 0.88
N ASP A 79 16.27 15.96 -0.16
CA ASP A 79 17.72 16.07 -0.31
C ASP A 79 18.27 17.39 0.23
N ASN A 80 19.60 17.50 0.30
CA ASN A 80 20.32 18.72 0.66
C ASN A 80 19.89 19.36 2.00
N PHE A 81 19.58 18.52 2.98
CA PHE A 81 19.23 18.99 4.33
C PHE A 81 20.41 19.67 5.02
N GLN A 82 20.18 20.87 5.53
CA GLN A 82 21.18 21.71 6.19
C GLN A 82 20.60 22.42 7.41
N ILE A 83 21.49 22.78 8.33
CA ILE A 83 21.16 23.56 9.52
C ILE A 83 22.17 24.69 9.68
N ILE A 84 21.67 25.91 9.84
CA ILE A 84 22.49 27.11 10.01
C ILE A 84 22.04 27.85 11.27
N LEU A 85 23.01 28.27 12.10
CA LEU A 85 22.76 29.16 13.24
C LEU A 85 22.84 30.61 12.78
N ILE A 86 21.74 31.35 12.94
CA ILE A 86 21.62 32.77 12.59
C ILE A 86 21.23 33.54 13.86
N GLY A 87 22.24 34.15 14.49
CA GLY A 87 22.07 34.77 15.80
C GLY A 87 21.80 33.72 16.88
N ASP A 88 20.64 33.78 17.51
CA ASP A 88 20.14 32.84 18.53
C ASP A 88 19.11 31.84 17.98
N GLN A 89 18.91 31.81 16.65
CA GLN A 89 17.91 30.98 15.99
C GLN A 89 18.55 29.97 15.04
N LEU A 90 17.91 28.82 14.88
CA LEU A 90 18.32 27.81 13.92
C LEU A 90 17.41 27.83 12.70
N GLU A 91 18.02 27.86 11.53
CA GLU A 91 17.33 27.74 10.25
C GLU A 91 17.65 26.37 9.65
N LEU A 92 16.60 25.59 9.42
CA LEU A 92 16.62 24.31 8.73
C LEU A 92 16.23 24.56 7.28
N SER A 93 16.92 23.93 6.33
CA SER A 93 16.58 23.99 4.91
C SER A 93 16.79 22.64 4.24
N TRP A 94 15.98 22.35 3.22
CA TRP A 94 16.06 21.15 2.38
C TRP A 94 15.58 21.47 0.97
N GLU A 95 15.82 20.57 0.02
CA GLU A 95 15.34 20.71 -1.35
C GLU A 95 13.86 20.32 -1.48
N LEU A 96 13.10 21.06 -2.29
CA LEU A 96 11.71 20.72 -2.59
C LEU A 96 11.65 19.43 -3.41
N ILE A 97 10.65 18.61 -3.12
CA ILE A 97 10.38 17.39 -3.87
C ILE A 97 9.35 17.75 -4.95
N GLU A 98 9.76 17.63 -6.21
CA GLU A 98 8.90 17.89 -7.37
C GLU A 98 8.39 16.60 -8.00
N GLY A 99 7.30 16.69 -8.77
CA GLY A 99 6.79 15.57 -9.58
C GLY A 99 6.01 14.50 -8.81
N ILE A 100 5.80 14.66 -7.50
CA ILE A 100 4.99 13.75 -6.68
C ILE A 100 3.61 14.38 -6.44
N ALA A 101 2.58 13.80 -7.05
CA ALA A 101 1.25 14.40 -7.15
C ALA A 101 0.51 14.48 -5.80
N ASP A 102 0.70 13.46 -4.97
CA ASP A 102 0.06 13.26 -3.67
C ASP A 102 0.97 13.62 -2.48
N LEU A 103 2.14 14.22 -2.74
CA LEU A 103 2.97 14.78 -1.68
C LEU A 103 2.15 15.82 -0.89
N ALA A 104 2.13 15.69 0.43
CA ALA A 104 1.39 16.56 1.33
C ALA A 104 2.29 17.55 2.06
N GLY A 105 3.50 17.13 2.45
CA GLY A 105 4.45 18.02 3.09
C GLY A 105 5.65 17.33 3.71
N TYR A 106 6.21 17.98 4.74
CA TYR A 106 7.41 17.55 5.43
C TYR A 106 7.22 17.47 6.93
N ASN A 107 7.71 16.39 7.53
CA ASN A 107 7.79 16.20 8.97
C ASN A 107 9.18 16.58 9.47
N ILE A 108 9.22 17.36 10.53
CA ILE A 108 10.45 17.81 11.18
C ILE A 108 10.57 17.09 12.51
N TYR A 109 11.70 16.43 12.69
CA TYR A 109 12.05 15.71 13.90
C TYR A 109 13.16 16.45 14.63
N ARG A 110 13.10 16.44 15.96
CA ARG A 110 14.08 17.09 16.83
C ARG A 110 14.45 16.19 17.98
N THR A 111 15.70 16.22 18.44
CA THR A 111 16.10 15.46 19.61
C THR A 111 15.42 15.98 20.88
N ASN A 112 15.05 15.07 21.79
CA ASN A 112 14.58 15.40 23.14
C ASN A 112 15.73 15.38 24.17
N ARG A 113 15.40 15.53 25.46
CA ARG A 113 16.37 15.48 26.58
C ARG A 113 17.10 14.15 26.74
N GLU A 114 16.59 13.08 26.12
CA GLU A 114 17.22 11.75 26.10
C GLU A 114 18.06 11.53 24.83
N GLY A 115 18.16 12.52 23.94
CA GLY A 115 18.88 12.43 22.69
C GLY A 115 18.13 11.66 21.59
N ARG A 116 16.84 11.37 21.78
CA ARG A 116 16.01 10.64 20.81
C ARG A 116 15.30 11.62 19.88
N PHE A 117 15.28 11.32 18.59
CA PHE A 117 14.45 12.04 17.63
C PHE A 117 12.97 11.79 17.92
N VAL A 118 12.24 12.88 18.10
CA VAL A 118 10.79 12.88 18.26
C VAL A 118 10.18 13.82 17.23
N PHE A 119 8.96 13.53 16.80
CA PHE A 119 8.20 14.45 15.95
C PHE A 119 8.10 15.81 16.64
N TYR A 120 8.47 16.87 15.92
CA TYR A 120 8.45 18.23 16.43
C TYR A 120 7.33 19.05 15.81
N THR A 121 7.28 19.08 14.48
CA THR A 121 6.24 19.80 13.72
C THR A 121 6.21 19.32 12.27
N GLN A 122 5.26 19.81 11.50
CA GLN A 122 5.14 19.58 10.07
C GLN A 122 4.97 20.90 9.31
N VAL A 123 5.33 20.91 8.03
CA VAL A 123 5.12 22.04 7.11
C VAL A 123 4.55 21.55 5.78
N ALA A 124 3.89 22.44 5.05
CA ALA A 124 3.29 22.13 3.74
C ALA A 124 4.37 21.86 2.68
N LYS A 125 4.00 21.15 1.60
CA LYS A 125 4.92 20.74 0.53
C LYS A 125 5.61 21.89 -0.21
N GLU A 126 5.06 23.09 -0.16
CA GLU A 126 5.64 24.29 -0.78
C GLU A 126 6.73 24.92 0.09
N VAL A 127 6.95 24.41 1.30
CA VAL A 127 7.90 24.95 2.27
C VAL A 127 9.18 24.11 2.28
N SER A 128 10.31 24.77 2.02
CA SER A 128 11.66 24.18 2.00
C SER A 128 12.55 24.62 3.18
N SER A 129 11.99 25.36 4.14
CA SER A 129 12.73 25.82 5.31
C SER A 129 11.88 25.95 6.55
N TYR A 130 12.51 25.85 7.71
CA TYR A 130 11.87 26.04 9.00
C TYR A 130 12.81 26.70 9.99
N ARG A 131 12.28 27.66 10.76
CA ARG A 131 13.04 28.43 11.74
C ARG A 131 12.66 28.02 13.15
N ASP A 132 13.61 27.45 13.89
CA ASP A 132 13.47 27.17 15.32
C ASP A 132 14.03 28.34 16.13
N SER A 133 13.12 29.12 16.71
CA SER A 133 13.43 30.33 17.49
C SER A 133 13.57 30.07 19.00
N LYS A 134 13.43 28.82 19.46
CA LYS A 134 13.52 28.48 20.90
C LYS A 134 14.47 27.32 21.23
N PRO A 135 15.62 27.13 20.54
CA PRO A 135 16.59 26.13 20.97
C PRO A 135 17.26 26.59 22.28
N LYS A 136 17.27 25.74 23.31
CA LYS A 136 18.03 25.98 24.55
C LYS A 136 18.91 24.77 24.84
N ALA A 137 20.21 24.97 25.01
CA ALA A 137 21.18 23.87 25.23
C ALA A 137 20.75 22.92 26.35
N ASP A 138 20.31 23.46 27.49
CA ASP A 138 19.87 22.72 28.67
C ASP A 138 18.64 21.82 28.45
N ASN A 139 17.95 21.98 27.31
CA ASN A 139 16.82 21.13 26.95
C ASN A 139 17.23 19.85 26.20
N TYR A 140 18.52 19.63 25.96
CA TYR A 140 19.00 18.56 25.09
C TYR A 140 20.12 17.74 25.74
N PHE A 141 20.17 16.46 25.35
CA PHE A 141 21.16 15.53 25.87
C PHE A 141 22.58 15.97 25.47
N ASN A 142 23.47 16.12 26.45
CA ASN A 142 24.85 16.57 26.24
C ASN A 142 24.99 17.86 25.43
N ASN A 143 24.05 18.81 25.61
CA ASN A 143 24.00 20.07 24.86
C ASN A 143 23.97 19.89 23.34
N ARG A 144 23.55 18.70 22.87
CA ARG A 144 23.55 18.33 21.47
C ARG A 144 22.12 18.33 20.93
N LEU A 145 21.86 19.24 20.01
CA LEU A 145 20.59 19.37 19.33
C LEU A 145 20.68 18.74 17.94
N GLY A 146 19.81 17.78 17.66
CA GLY A 146 19.72 17.11 16.36
C GLY A 146 18.41 17.43 15.65
N TYR A 147 18.46 17.53 14.32
CA TYR A 147 17.31 17.63 13.44
C TYR A 147 17.38 16.62 12.30
N ALA A 148 16.21 16.17 11.86
CA ALA A 148 16.04 15.37 10.65
C ALA A 148 14.69 15.72 10.02
N VAL A 149 14.57 15.53 8.70
CA VAL A 149 13.33 15.84 7.96
C VAL A 149 12.92 14.63 7.15
N SER A 150 11.61 14.39 7.05
CA SER A 150 11.02 13.41 6.13
C SER A 150 9.92 14.07 5.32
N SER A 151 9.51 13.44 4.23
CA SER A 151 8.29 13.82 3.52
C SER A 151 7.13 12.90 3.92
N PHE A 152 5.90 13.34 3.68
CA PHE A 152 4.69 12.54 3.82
C PHE A 152 3.68 12.84 2.70
N ASP A 153 2.89 11.84 2.33
CA ASP A 153 1.86 11.93 1.28
C ASP A 153 0.43 12.04 1.87
N LEU A 154 -0.55 12.20 0.99
CA LEU A 154 -1.97 12.24 1.34
C LEU A 154 -2.54 10.86 1.73
N GLY A 155 -1.84 9.77 1.39
CA GLY A 155 -2.18 8.40 1.79
C GLY A 155 -1.74 8.05 3.22
N GLY A 156 -0.89 8.87 3.82
CA GLY A 156 -0.35 8.71 5.17
C GLY A 156 1.01 7.99 5.23
N ASN A 157 1.65 7.73 4.08
CA ASN A 157 2.99 7.16 4.06
C ASN A 157 4.04 8.25 4.28
N ASN A 158 5.19 7.82 4.80
CA ASN A 158 6.31 8.68 5.11
C ASN A 158 7.57 8.16 4.44
N SER A 159 8.42 9.06 3.95
CA SER A 159 9.78 8.69 3.58
C SER A 159 10.58 8.25 4.80
N ILE A 160 11.75 7.64 4.57
CA ILE A 160 12.79 7.65 5.60
C ILE A 160 13.23 9.10 5.88
N TRP A 161 13.90 9.34 7.00
CA TRP A 161 14.39 10.67 7.33
C TRP A 161 15.70 10.97 6.60
N THR A 162 15.99 12.24 6.40
CA THR A 162 17.30 12.73 5.97
C THR A 162 18.40 12.23 6.92
N GLU A 163 19.65 12.24 6.45
CA GLU A 163 20.78 12.15 7.36
C GLU A 163 20.66 13.24 8.44
N PRO A 164 20.73 12.90 9.74
CA PRO A 164 20.48 13.88 10.78
C PRO A 164 21.60 14.91 10.91
N GLY A 165 21.25 16.18 10.97
CA GLY A 165 22.17 17.26 11.30
C GLY A 165 22.24 17.51 12.81
N TYR A 166 23.41 17.85 13.33
CA TYR A 166 23.60 18.11 14.76
C TYR A 166 24.38 19.40 14.99
N LEU A 167 24.03 20.09 16.08
CA LEU A 167 24.76 21.23 16.62
C LEU A 167 25.03 21.03 18.11
N TYR A 168 26.11 21.62 18.57
CA TYR A 168 26.40 21.80 19.99
C TYR A 168 26.05 23.25 20.34
N LEU A 169 25.18 23.43 21.33
CA LEU A 169 24.71 24.73 21.79
C LEU A 169 25.26 25.08 23.17
#